data_AF-A0A852FJ97-F1
#
_entry.id   AF-A0A852FJ97-F1
#
_cell.length_a   1.000
_cell.length_b   1.000
_cell.length_c   1.000
_cell.angle_alpha   90.00
_cell.angle_beta   90.00
_cell.angle_gamma   90.00
#
_symmetry.space_group_name_H-M   'P 1'
#
loop_
_entity.id
_entity.type
_entity.pdbx_description
1 polymer ?
#
loop_
_entity_poly.entity_id
_entity_poly.type
_entity_poly.pdbx_seq_one_letter_code
_entity_poly.pdbx_strand_id
1 'polypeptide(L)'
;MMAEAGAGGPRLAELLALGRRLWDELEASTESSSGAPAVQDKVRQGLDALQRAAAMVTQLELFSENEELEEVASADLKFMLLPALLGALTLKQVDLSRRKEHLESAREHFLRFLKLCRNYGLGSFQLPPSSSGEEEAASPRDPRQPTLVAMAMSRKAKIERYKQKKELENKLASMSSSVESGTADEDQIREFYILQIQKWIGTSLEEIESIDQELVILKSRDAAKQAPAGPRGPSRQARTPMKPFILTRDAAQARVFGAGYPGLPTMTVDDWYEQRRKQGIVSTPQRVPGASDEEMQKQQQETEEEKDDEEALRKARDWDDWKDTHPRGYGNRHNMG
;
A
#
# COMPACT_ATOMS: atom_id res chain seq x y z
N MET A 1 -45.52 -32.88 -29.53
CA MET A 1 -44.87 -31.67 -28.99
C MET A 1 -43.61 -32.10 -28.28
N MET A 2 -42.51 -32.07 -29.01
CA MET A 2 -41.15 -32.31 -28.51
C MET A 2 -40.39 -31.00 -28.68
N ALA A 3 -39.45 -30.74 -27.77
CA ALA A 3 -38.51 -29.61 -27.69
C ALA A 3 -38.93 -28.40 -26.84
N GLU A 4 -38.87 -28.56 -25.51
CA GLU A 4 -38.16 -27.58 -24.68
C GLU A 4 -36.87 -28.24 -24.18
N ALA A 5 -35.78 -28.01 -24.91
CA ALA A 5 -34.43 -28.33 -24.47
C ALA A 5 -34.00 -27.31 -23.40
N GLY A 6 -33.35 -27.79 -22.35
CA GLY A 6 -33.12 -27.05 -21.11
C GLY A 6 -32.34 -25.74 -21.26
N ALA A 7 -32.96 -24.64 -20.86
CA ALA A 7 -32.28 -23.42 -20.47
C ALA A 7 -31.94 -23.51 -18.96
N GLY A 8 -30.99 -24.38 -18.60
CA GLY A 8 -30.43 -24.41 -17.25
C GLY A 8 -29.58 -23.15 -17.03
N GLY A 9 -29.81 -22.43 -15.94
CA GLY A 9 -28.98 -21.28 -15.56
C GLY A 9 -27.48 -21.63 -15.41
N PRO A 10 -26.61 -20.61 -15.28
CA PRO A 10 -25.16 -20.83 -15.16
C PRO A 10 -24.83 -21.72 -13.95
N ARG A 11 -23.88 -22.63 -14.12
CA ARG A 11 -23.48 -23.57 -13.06
C ARG A 11 -22.67 -22.87 -11.98
N LEU A 12 -22.68 -23.41 -10.75
CA LEU A 12 -21.94 -22.86 -9.62
C LEU A 12 -20.44 -22.63 -9.94
N ALA A 13 -19.79 -23.62 -10.56
CA ALA A 13 -18.39 -23.52 -10.95
C ALA A 13 -18.15 -22.41 -12.01
N GLU A 14 -19.09 -22.21 -12.93
CA GLU A 14 -19.01 -21.18 -13.98
C GLU A 14 -19.16 -19.78 -13.38
N LEU A 15 -20.07 -19.61 -12.41
CA LEU A 15 -20.26 -18.35 -11.70
C LEU A 15 -19.01 -17.95 -10.90
N LEU A 16 -18.40 -18.90 -10.18
CA LEU A 16 -17.14 -18.65 -9.48
C LEU A 16 -16.01 -18.31 -10.45
N ALA A 17 -15.86 -19.08 -11.54
CA ALA A 17 -14.83 -18.84 -12.54
C ALA A 17 -14.97 -17.45 -13.18
N LEU A 18 -16.21 -17.04 -13.50
CA LEU A 18 -16.49 -15.71 -14.03
C LEU A 18 -16.16 -14.61 -13.01
N GLY A 19 -16.59 -14.76 -11.75
CA GLY A 19 -16.27 -13.79 -10.70
C GLY A 19 -14.76 -13.66 -10.45
N ARG A 20 -14.03 -14.78 -10.42
CA ARG A 20 -12.58 -14.80 -10.25
C ARG A 20 -11.85 -14.17 -11.43
N ARG A 21 -12.24 -14.50 -12.66
CA ARG A 21 -11.68 -13.88 -13.87
C ARG A 21 -11.87 -12.36 -13.85
N LEU A 22 -13.07 -11.89 -13.54
CA LEU A 22 -13.33 -10.44 -13.47
C LEU A 22 -12.51 -9.77 -12.37
N TRP A 23 -12.34 -10.43 -11.21
CA TRP A 23 -11.43 -9.96 -10.16
C TRP A 23 -9.99 -9.86 -10.66
N ASP A 24 -9.46 -10.91 -11.29
CA ASP A 24 -8.07 -10.96 -11.77
C ASP A 24 -7.83 -9.88 -12.87
N GLU A 25 -8.79 -9.68 -13.78
CA GLU A 25 -8.76 -8.59 -14.78
C GLU A 25 -8.75 -7.20 -14.13
N LEU A 26 -9.51 -7.01 -13.04
CA LEU A 26 -9.55 -5.75 -12.30
C LEU A 26 -8.24 -5.51 -11.55
N GLU A 27 -7.68 -6.51 -10.87
CA GLU A 27 -6.39 -6.39 -10.18
C GLU A 27 -5.23 -6.12 -11.14
N ALA A 28 -5.24 -6.72 -12.33
CA ALA A 28 -4.21 -6.51 -13.34
C ALA A 28 -4.32 -5.13 -14.03
N SER A 29 -5.51 -4.54 -14.07
CA SER A 29 -5.73 -3.24 -14.68
C SER A 29 -5.11 -2.12 -13.85
N THR A 30 -4.48 -1.13 -14.47
CA THR A 30 -4.02 0.10 -13.80
C THR A 30 -5.19 1.02 -13.39
N GLU A 31 -6.40 0.73 -13.86
CA GLU A 31 -7.61 1.52 -13.62
C GLU A 31 -8.56 0.86 -12.59
N SER A 32 -8.10 -0.11 -11.79
CA SER A 32 -8.97 -0.91 -10.90
C SER A 32 -9.79 -0.10 -9.89
N SER A 33 -9.35 1.12 -9.57
CA SER A 33 -10.03 2.02 -8.63
C SER A 33 -10.67 3.22 -9.33
N SER A 34 -10.78 3.16 -10.66
CA SER A 34 -11.42 4.19 -11.47
C SER A 34 -12.94 4.11 -11.36
N GLY A 35 -13.58 5.26 -11.29
CA GLY A 35 -15.03 5.40 -11.45
C GLY A 35 -15.50 5.24 -12.92
N ALA A 36 -14.61 4.83 -13.83
CA ALA A 36 -14.93 4.61 -15.24
C ALA A 36 -16.10 3.60 -15.38
N PRO A 37 -17.12 3.90 -16.22
CA PRO A 37 -18.29 3.04 -16.37
C PRO A 37 -17.94 1.58 -16.70
N ALA A 38 -16.99 1.36 -17.61
CA ALA A 38 -16.56 0.01 -18.01
C ALA A 38 -15.95 -0.80 -16.86
N VAL A 39 -15.20 -0.17 -15.96
CA VAL A 39 -14.64 -0.82 -14.76
C VAL A 39 -15.76 -1.16 -13.78
N GLN A 40 -16.67 -0.21 -13.54
CA GLN A 40 -17.80 -0.41 -12.62
C GLN A 40 -18.83 -1.42 -13.16
N ASP A 41 -18.99 -1.55 -14.49
CA ASP A 41 -19.77 -2.61 -15.13
C ASP A 41 -19.19 -3.99 -14.81
N LYS A 42 -17.86 -4.15 -14.92
CA LYS A 42 -17.18 -5.41 -14.55
C LYS A 42 -17.33 -5.72 -13.06
N VAL A 43 -17.20 -4.72 -12.19
CA VAL A 43 -17.41 -4.90 -10.74
C VAL A 43 -18.83 -5.37 -10.45
N ARG A 44 -19.85 -4.73 -11.04
CA ARG A 44 -21.25 -5.13 -10.89
C ARG A 44 -21.51 -6.55 -11.41
N GLN A 45 -20.97 -6.89 -12.59
CA GLN A 45 -21.09 -8.23 -13.16
C GLN A 45 -20.44 -9.30 -12.26
N GLY A 46 -19.27 -9.01 -11.71
CA GLY A 46 -18.57 -9.90 -10.78
C GLY A 46 -19.34 -10.11 -9.48
N LEU A 47 -19.87 -9.03 -8.90
CA LEU A 47 -20.70 -9.09 -7.70
C LEU A 47 -21.97 -9.93 -7.91
N ASP A 48 -22.70 -9.70 -9.00
CA ASP A 48 -23.91 -10.46 -9.32
C ASP A 48 -23.62 -11.96 -9.55
N ALA A 49 -22.49 -12.29 -10.18
CA ALA A 49 -22.07 -13.67 -10.35
C ALA A 49 -21.72 -14.36 -9.02
N LEU A 50 -20.93 -13.69 -8.18
CA LEU A 50 -20.51 -14.24 -6.89
C LEU A 50 -21.65 -14.30 -5.86
N GLN A 51 -22.59 -13.35 -5.90
CA GLN A 51 -23.79 -13.38 -5.05
C GLN A 51 -24.67 -14.58 -5.40
N ARG A 52 -24.88 -14.85 -6.69
CA ARG A 52 -25.58 -16.06 -7.15
C ARG A 52 -24.84 -17.32 -6.76
N ALA A 53 -23.51 -17.37 -6.92
CA ALA A 53 -22.71 -18.49 -6.46
C ALA A 53 -22.83 -18.73 -4.95
N ALA A 54 -22.77 -17.68 -4.14
CA ALA A 54 -22.90 -17.78 -2.68
C ALA A 54 -24.29 -18.27 -2.25
N ALA A 55 -25.36 -17.84 -2.96
CA ALA A 55 -26.71 -18.34 -2.73
C ALA A 55 -26.81 -19.84 -3.05
N MET A 56 -26.21 -20.29 -4.16
CA MET A 56 -26.17 -21.71 -4.53
C MET A 56 -25.39 -22.55 -3.51
N VAL A 57 -24.23 -22.07 -3.04
CA VAL A 57 -23.44 -22.75 -1.98
C VAL A 57 -24.25 -22.91 -0.70
N THR A 58 -25.03 -21.88 -0.34
CA THR A 58 -25.91 -21.92 0.83
C THR A 58 -27.05 -22.93 0.62
N GLN A 59 -27.64 -22.96 -0.57
CA GLN A 59 -28.72 -23.90 -0.91
C GLN A 59 -28.26 -25.35 -0.97
N LEU A 60 -27.02 -25.59 -1.39
CA LEU A 60 -26.41 -26.91 -1.45
C LEU A 60 -25.84 -27.37 -0.09
N GLU A 61 -25.82 -26.48 0.92
CA GLU A 61 -25.25 -26.74 2.24
C GLU A 61 -23.84 -27.34 2.18
N LEU A 62 -23.01 -26.87 1.22
CA LEU A 62 -21.66 -27.41 0.96
C LEU A 62 -20.70 -27.28 2.14
N PHE A 63 -21.02 -26.40 3.10
CA PHE A 63 -20.21 -26.19 4.28
C PHE A 63 -21.11 -26.17 5.51
N SER A 64 -20.73 -26.96 6.52
CA SER A 64 -21.40 -27.02 7.81
C SER A 64 -20.46 -26.62 8.94
N GLU A 65 -21.00 -26.07 10.04
CA GLU A 65 -20.19 -25.66 11.19
C GLU A 65 -19.60 -26.85 11.96
N ASN A 66 -20.15 -28.06 11.78
CA ASN A 66 -19.73 -29.28 12.46
C ASN A 66 -18.92 -30.24 11.58
N GLU A 67 -18.48 -29.79 10.40
CA GLU A 67 -17.74 -30.59 9.43
C GLU A 67 -16.23 -30.35 9.60
N GLU A 68 -15.43 -31.40 9.45
CA GLU A 68 -13.97 -31.29 9.43
C GLU A 68 -13.46 -30.98 8.02
N LEU A 69 -12.29 -30.33 7.92
CA LEU A 69 -11.72 -29.97 6.61
C LEU A 69 -11.52 -31.19 5.70
N GLU A 70 -11.18 -32.35 6.27
CA GLU A 70 -10.95 -33.62 5.55
C GLU A 70 -12.22 -34.16 4.88
N GLU A 71 -13.40 -33.79 5.36
CA GLU A 71 -14.69 -34.23 4.82
C GLU A 71 -15.07 -33.45 3.55
N VAL A 72 -14.47 -32.26 3.35
CA VAL A 72 -14.71 -31.41 2.20
C VAL A 72 -13.93 -31.91 0.98
N ALA A 73 -14.65 -32.16 -0.11
CA ALA A 73 -14.05 -32.52 -1.39
C ALA A 73 -13.10 -31.42 -1.91
N SER A 74 -11.93 -31.81 -2.42
CA SER A 74 -10.90 -30.86 -2.85
C SER A 74 -11.36 -29.92 -3.98
N ALA A 75 -12.31 -30.36 -4.80
CA ALA A 75 -12.94 -29.52 -5.82
C ALA A 75 -13.84 -28.41 -5.26
N ASP A 76 -14.35 -28.57 -4.04
CA ASP A 76 -15.30 -27.66 -3.39
C ASP A 76 -14.63 -26.62 -2.50
N LEU A 77 -13.38 -26.85 -2.07
CA LEU A 77 -12.57 -25.91 -1.28
C LEU A 77 -12.52 -24.50 -1.89
N LYS A 78 -12.50 -24.39 -3.21
CA LYS A 78 -12.51 -23.11 -3.93
C LYS A 78 -13.74 -22.25 -3.61
N PHE A 79 -14.87 -22.84 -3.22
CA PHE A 79 -16.08 -22.12 -2.88
C PHE A 79 -16.01 -21.45 -1.50
N MET A 80 -15.10 -21.88 -0.61
CA MET A 80 -14.85 -21.19 0.65
C MET A 80 -14.34 -19.75 0.43
N LEU A 81 -13.76 -19.46 -0.73
CA LEU A 81 -13.24 -18.13 -1.08
C LEU A 81 -14.34 -17.12 -1.45
N LEU A 82 -15.58 -17.56 -1.70
CA LEU A 82 -16.66 -16.70 -2.18
C LEU A 82 -16.88 -15.45 -1.31
N PRO A 83 -16.97 -15.53 0.03
CA PRO A 83 -17.19 -14.34 0.83
C PRO A 83 -15.98 -13.39 0.79
N ALA A 84 -14.75 -13.90 0.70
CA ALA A 84 -13.56 -13.05 0.56
C ALA A 84 -13.56 -12.29 -0.78
N LEU A 85 -13.87 -12.98 -1.88
CA LEU A 85 -13.98 -12.37 -3.21
C LEU A 85 -15.11 -11.34 -3.28
N LEU A 86 -16.25 -11.62 -2.64
CA LEU A 86 -17.36 -10.65 -2.50
C LEU A 86 -16.91 -9.40 -1.76
N GLY A 87 -16.22 -9.55 -0.63
CA GLY A 87 -15.67 -8.42 0.13
C GLY A 87 -14.71 -7.60 -0.72
N ALA A 88 -13.80 -8.26 -1.43
CA ALA A 88 -12.79 -7.63 -2.26
C ALA A 88 -13.39 -6.84 -3.44
N LEU A 89 -14.37 -7.41 -4.16
CA LEU A 89 -15.08 -6.70 -5.23
C LEU A 89 -15.97 -5.57 -4.69
N THR A 90 -16.55 -5.74 -3.51
CA THR A 90 -17.35 -4.69 -2.85
C THR A 90 -16.51 -3.44 -2.62
N LEU A 91 -15.23 -3.60 -2.26
CA LEU A 91 -14.29 -2.48 -2.08
C LEU A 91 -13.94 -1.74 -3.37
N LYS A 92 -14.12 -2.36 -4.54
CA LYS A 92 -13.86 -1.76 -5.87
C LYS A 92 -15.03 -0.90 -6.38
N GLN A 93 -16.18 -0.90 -5.69
CA GLN A 93 -17.31 -0.05 -6.05
C GLN A 93 -17.00 1.42 -5.73
N VAL A 94 -17.21 2.29 -6.72
CA VAL A 94 -16.99 3.74 -6.59
C VAL A 94 -18.34 4.48 -6.52
N ASP A 95 -18.80 4.68 -5.28
CA ASP A 95 -19.92 5.57 -4.95
C ASP A 95 -19.66 6.21 -3.59
N LEU A 96 -19.40 7.52 -3.57
CA LEU A 96 -19.05 8.24 -2.34
C LEU A 96 -20.23 8.33 -1.36
N SER A 97 -21.46 8.35 -1.88
CA SER A 97 -22.68 8.44 -1.08
C SER A 97 -22.91 7.16 -0.28
N ARG A 98 -22.58 6.03 -0.92
CA ARG A 98 -22.76 4.68 -0.37
C ARG A 98 -21.47 4.06 0.15
N ARG A 99 -20.35 4.81 0.16
CA ARG A 99 -19.03 4.28 0.57
C ARG A 99 -19.08 3.63 1.95
N LYS A 100 -19.79 4.25 2.91
CA LYS A 100 -19.96 3.67 4.24
C LYS A 100 -20.66 2.31 4.20
N GLU A 101 -21.75 2.18 3.43
CA GLU A 101 -22.46 0.90 3.24
C GLU A 101 -21.55 -0.15 2.59
N HIS A 102 -20.78 0.24 1.58
CA HIS A 102 -19.83 -0.67 0.90
C HIS A 102 -18.76 -1.18 1.87
N LEU A 103 -18.23 -0.31 2.74
CA LEU A 103 -17.26 -0.70 3.76
C LEU A 103 -17.85 -1.65 4.80
N GLU A 104 -19.05 -1.34 5.32
CA GLU A 104 -19.74 -2.20 6.29
C GLU A 104 -20.07 -3.58 5.69
N SER A 105 -20.55 -3.61 4.45
CA SER A 105 -20.82 -4.86 3.70
C SER A 105 -19.55 -5.64 3.40
N ALA A 106 -18.47 -4.99 2.94
CA ALA A 106 -17.19 -5.66 2.70
C ALA A 106 -16.62 -6.27 3.99
N ARG A 107 -16.71 -5.54 5.11
CA ARG A 107 -16.29 -6.02 6.43
C ARG A 107 -17.06 -7.27 6.85
N GLU A 108 -18.38 -7.28 6.65
CA GLU A 108 -19.22 -8.45 6.94
C GLU A 108 -18.81 -9.66 6.10
N HIS A 109 -18.59 -9.46 4.80
CA HIS A 109 -18.12 -10.51 3.89
C HIS A 109 -16.78 -11.12 4.33
N PHE A 110 -15.79 -10.28 4.68
CA PHE A 110 -14.51 -10.77 5.19
C PHE A 110 -14.65 -11.47 6.54
N LEU A 111 -15.48 -10.97 7.46
CA LEU A 111 -15.72 -11.64 8.74
C LEU A 111 -16.42 -13.00 8.55
N ARG A 112 -17.36 -13.11 7.62
CA ARG A 112 -17.99 -14.40 7.28
C ARG A 112 -16.96 -15.39 6.78
N PHE A 113 -16.07 -14.97 5.89
CA PHE A 113 -14.96 -15.79 5.40
C PHE A 113 -14.02 -16.24 6.52
N LEU A 114 -13.59 -15.33 7.39
CA LEU A 114 -12.70 -15.65 8.51
C LEU A 114 -13.36 -16.58 9.53
N LYS A 115 -14.65 -16.41 9.82
CA LYS A 115 -15.41 -17.34 10.69
C LYS A 115 -15.44 -18.74 10.08
N LEU A 116 -15.73 -18.85 8.78
CA LEU A 116 -15.71 -20.12 8.06
C LEU A 116 -14.32 -20.78 8.15
N CYS A 117 -13.25 -20.04 7.83
CA CYS A 117 -11.88 -20.58 7.90
C CYS A 117 -11.49 -21.05 9.30
N ARG A 118 -11.96 -20.37 10.34
CA ARG A 118 -11.71 -20.75 11.73
C ARG A 118 -12.43 -22.05 12.09
N ASN A 119 -13.67 -22.22 11.67
CA ASN A 119 -14.45 -23.43 11.95
C ASN A 119 -13.79 -24.67 11.34
N TYR A 120 -13.23 -24.55 10.14
CA TYR A 120 -12.49 -25.62 9.46
C TYR A 120 -11.00 -25.72 9.81
N GLY A 121 -10.51 -24.95 10.79
CA GLY A 121 -9.10 -25.04 11.23
C GLY A 121 -8.05 -24.61 10.21
N LEU A 122 -8.41 -23.79 9.21
CA LEU A 122 -7.55 -23.41 8.08
C LEU A 122 -6.45 -22.37 8.42
N GLY A 123 -6.37 -21.91 9.67
CA GLY A 123 -5.30 -21.04 10.14
C GLY A 123 -5.40 -20.66 11.62
N SER A 124 -4.26 -20.27 12.21
CA SER A 124 -4.18 -19.72 13.56
C SER A 124 -4.18 -18.19 13.51
N PHE A 125 -5.36 -17.59 13.63
CA PHE A 125 -5.52 -16.14 13.68
C PHE A 125 -6.61 -15.75 14.67
N GLN A 126 -6.57 -14.49 15.11
CA GLN A 126 -7.60 -13.91 15.96
C GLN A 126 -8.65 -13.24 15.08
N LEU A 127 -9.93 -13.50 15.38
CA LEU A 127 -11.02 -12.80 14.70
C LEU A 127 -11.02 -11.33 15.14
N PRO A 128 -11.12 -10.38 14.20
CA PRO A 128 -11.37 -8.99 14.53
C PRO A 128 -12.70 -8.84 15.31
N PRO A 129 -12.78 -7.89 16.26
CA PRO A 129 -13.99 -7.69 17.04
C PRO A 129 -15.18 -7.35 16.14
N SER A 130 -16.35 -7.90 16.46
CA SER A 130 -17.59 -7.55 15.75
C SER A 130 -17.91 -6.09 16.04
N SER A 131 -18.26 -5.31 15.02
CA SER A 131 -18.61 -3.88 15.17
C SER A 131 -19.87 -3.65 16.01
N SER A 132 -20.61 -4.71 16.31
CA SER A 132 -21.78 -4.75 17.18
C SER A 132 -21.42 -5.13 18.61
N GLY A 133 -21.09 -4.13 19.44
CA GLY A 133 -21.49 -4.14 20.85
C GLY A 133 -20.68 -4.94 21.87
N GLU A 134 -19.43 -5.30 21.60
CA GLU A 134 -18.49 -5.70 22.68
C GLU A 134 -17.45 -4.60 22.89
N GLU A 135 -17.91 -3.47 23.43
CA GLU A 135 -17.07 -2.61 24.26
C GLU A 135 -16.81 -3.31 25.60
N GLU A 136 -16.16 -4.48 25.58
CA GLU A 136 -15.63 -5.10 26.79
C GLU A 136 -14.12 -4.87 26.88
N ALA A 137 -13.77 -3.89 27.71
CA ALA A 137 -12.53 -3.82 28.48
C ALA A 137 -11.18 -3.73 27.73
N ALA A 138 -11.12 -3.06 26.57
CA ALA A 138 -9.89 -2.39 26.19
C ALA A 138 -9.90 -0.98 26.77
N SER A 139 -9.36 -0.82 27.98
CA SER A 139 -9.08 0.50 28.57
C SER A 139 -8.59 1.48 27.49
N PRO A 140 -9.07 2.74 27.47
CA PRO A 140 -8.56 3.74 26.55
C PRO A 140 -7.06 3.84 26.79
N ARG A 141 -6.26 3.23 25.90
CA ARG A 141 -4.81 3.36 25.93
C ARG A 141 -4.53 4.84 25.73
N ASP A 142 -4.07 5.45 26.82
CA ASP A 142 -3.49 6.78 26.86
C ASP A 142 -2.68 7.01 25.57
N PRO A 143 -2.99 8.02 24.74
CA PRO A 143 -2.34 8.25 23.44
C PRO A 143 -0.89 8.76 23.60
N ARG A 144 -0.21 8.36 24.68
CA ARG A 144 1.22 8.52 24.83
C ARG A 144 1.90 7.64 23.81
N GLN A 145 2.71 8.30 22.98
CA GLN A 145 3.47 7.78 21.86
C GLN A 145 3.90 6.31 22.08
N PRO A 146 3.67 5.42 21.10
CA PRO A 146 4.07 4.03 21.25
C PRO A 146 5.55 3.98 21.60
N THR A 147 5.90 3.25 22.65
CA THR A 147 7.30 3.11 23.07
C THR A 147 8.12 2.60 21.88
N LEU A 148 9.40 2.99 21.79
CA LEU A 148 10.32 2.50 20.76
C LEU A 148 10.29 0.96 20.63
N VAL A 149 10.09 0.27 21.76
CA VAL A 149 9.91 -1.19 21.81
C VAL A 149 8.60 -1.62 21.13
N ALA A 150 7.47 -0.98 21.44
CA ALA A 150 6.19 -1.27 20.77
C ALA A 150 6.26 -1.02 19.25
N MET A 151 6.93 0.06 18.83
CA MET A 151 7.17 0.34 17.40
C MET A 151 8.05 -0.73 16.74
N ALA A 152 9.12 -1.15 17.41
CA ALA A 152 9.99 -2.22 16.91
C ALA A 152 9.27 -3.56 16.78
N MET A 153 8.42 -3.91 17.75
CA MET A 153 7.62 -5.14 17.73
C MET A 153 6.56 -5.12 16.62
N SER A 154 5.83 -4.01 16.46
CA SER A 154 4.86 -3.84 15.36
C SER A 154 5.54 -3.91 13.99
N ARG A 155 6.70 -3.25 13.82
CA ARG A 155 7.51 -3.36 12.61
C ARG A 155 7.93 -4.81 12.34
N LYS A 156 8.42 -5.53 13.35
CA LYS A 156 8.85 -6.93 13.21
C LYS A 156 7.69 -7.82 12.79
N ALA A 157 6.53 -7.68 13.42
CA ALA A 157 5.31 -8.43 13.08
C ALA A 157 4.87 -8.17 11.62
N LYS A 158 4.95 -6.92 11.15
CA LYS A 158 4.62 -6.56 9.77
C LYS A 158 5.60 -7.16 8.76
N ILE A 159 6.89 -7.19 9.08
CA ILE A 159 7.93 -7.84 8.25
C ILE A 159 7.66 -9.34 8.17
N GLU A 160 7.32 -9.98 9.28
CA GLU A 160 7.03 -11.41 9.32
C GLU A 160 5.79 -11.76 8.50
N ARG A 161 4.69 -11.03 8.67
CA ARG A 161 3.48 -11.19 7.83
C ARG A 161 3.78 -11.02 6.35
N TYR A 162 4.56 -10.01 5.98
CA TYR A 162 4.96 -9.80 4.59
C TYR A 162 5.78 -10.98 4.04
N LYS A 163 6.71 -11.53 4.84
CA LYS A 163 7.49 -12.70 4.46
C LYS A 163 6.61 -13.94 4.26
N GLN A 164 5.68 -14.20 5.18
CA GLN A 164 4.73 -15.31 5.08
C GLN A 164 3.84 -15.17 3.84
N LYS A 165 3.28 -13.98 3.58
CA LYS A 165 2.50 -13.68 2.38
C LYS A 165 3.29 -13.97 1.11
N LYS A 166 4.54 -13.49 1.04
CA LYS A 166 5.43 -13.70 -0.11
C LYS A 166 5.77 -15.18 -0.32
N GLU A 167 5.99 -15.93 0.75
CA GLU A 167 6.25 -17.37 0.66
C GLU A 167 5.03 -18.13 0.11
N LEU A 168 3.83 -17.81 0.60
CA LEU A 168 2.58 -18.38 0.10
C LEU A 168 2.36 -18.05 -1.38
N GLU A 169 2.60 -16.81 -1.78
CA GLU A 169 2.49 -16.38 -3.19
C GLU A 169 3.46 -17.13 -4.10
N ASN A 170 4.71 -17.34 -3.66
CA ASN A 170 5.69 -18.11 -4.42
C ASN A 170 5.27 -19.58 -4.58
N LYS A 171 4.76 -20.21 -3.50
CA LYS A 171 4.26 -21.59 -3.55
C LYS A 171 3.07 -21.71 -4.52
N LEU A 172 2.08 -20.82 -4.40
CA LEU A 172 0.94 -20.76 -5.31
C LEU A 172 1.37 -20.57 -6.77
N ALA A 173 2.33 -19.68 -7.04
CA ALA A 173 2.83 -19.45 -8.39
C ALA A 173 3.48 -20.72 -8.99
N SER A 174 4.18 -21.52 -8.18
CA SER A 174 4.79 -22.78 -8.63
C SER A 174 3.76 -23.87 -8.95
N MET A 175 2.61 -23.87 -8.26
CA MET A 175 1.56 -24.88 -8.42
C MET A 175 0.50 -24.49 -9.46
N SER A 176 0.29 -23.19 -9.72
CA SER A 176 -0.80 -22.67 -10.56
C SER A 176 -0.82 -23.32 -11.94
N SER A 177 0.34 -23.44 -12.61
CA SER A 177 0.44 -24.01 -13.95
C SER A 177 0.00 -25.47 -14.02
N SER A 178 0.33 -26.27 -13.00
CA SER A 178 -0.01 -27.69 -12.94
C SER A 178 -1.50 -27.90 -12.66
N VAL A 179 -2.08 -27.06 -11.80
CA VAL A 179 -3.51 -27.10 -11.47
C VAL A 179 -4.36 -26.62 -12.65
N GLU A 180 -3.97 -25.53 -13.31
CA GLU A 180 -4.69 -24.97 -14.46
C GLU A 180 -4.62 -25.87 -15.71
N SER A 181 -3.50 -26.55 -15.92
CA SER A 181 -3.34 -27.51 -17.03
C SER A 181 -3.99 -28.87 -16.76
N GLY A 182 -4.50 -29.09 -15.55
CA GLY A 182 -5.15 -30.34 -15.16
C GLY A 182 -4.20 -31.53 -15.01
N THR A 183 -2.89 -31.28 -14.92
CA THR A 183 -1.88 -32.34 -14.68
C THR A 183 -1.63 -32.60 -13.21
N ALA A 184 -2.14 -31.73 -12.33
CA ALA A 184 -2.03 -31.88 -10.88
C ALA A 184 -2.87 -33.06 -10.37
N ASP A 185 -2.31 -33.82 -9.43
CA ASP A 185 -3.05 -34.83 -8.69
C ASP A 185 -3.99 -34.21 -7.62
N GLU A 186 -4.80 -35.05 -6.99
CA GLU A 186 -5.83 -34.59 -6.04
C GLU A 186 -5.23 -33.92 -4.80
N ASP A 187 -4.11 -34.45 -4.29
CA ASP A 187 -3.37 -33.88 -3.16
C ASP A 187 -2.82 -32.49 -3.50
N GLN A 188 -2.24 -32.32 -4.70
CA GLN A 188 -1.74 -31.03 -5.18
C GLN A 188 -2.85 -30.00 -5.36
N ILE A 189 -4.01 -30.41 -5.90
CA ILE A 189 -5.19 -29.54 -6.03
C ILE A 189 -5.68 -29.10 -4.66
N ARG A 190 -5.72 -30.04 -3.69
CA ARG A 190 -6.12 -29.77 -2.32
C ARG A 190 -5.19 -28.78 -1.64
N GLU A 191 -3.89 -29.03 -1.68
CA GLU A 191 -2.87 -28.15 -1.12
C GLU A 191 -2.95 -26.75 -1.75
N PHE A 192 -3.11 -26.67 -3.08
CA PHE A 192 -3.24 -25.40 -3.78
C PHE A 192 -4.41 -24.56 -3.25
N TYR A 193 -5.60 -25.16 -3.08
CA TYR A 193 -6.74 -24.42 -2.56
C TYR A 193 -6.60 -24.05 -1.08
N ILE A 194 -5.99 -24.90 -0.26
CA ILE A 194 -5.68 -24.56 1.14
C ILE A 194 -4.73 -23.36 1.21
N LEU A 195 -3.66 -23.35 0.43
CA LEU A 195 -2.72 -22.22 0.36
C LEU A 195 -3.40 -20.95 -0.14
N GLN A 196 -4.32 -21.08 -1.10
CA GLN A 196 -5.10 -19.96 -1.61
C GLN A 196 -6.02 -19.37 -0.53
N ILE A 197 -6.66 -20.22 0.27
CA ILE A 197 -7.48 -19.81 1.42
C ILE A 197 -6.61 -19.11 2.47
N GLN A 198 -5.44 -19.67 2.81
CA GLN A 198 -4.49 -19.05 3.75
C GLN A 198 -4.01 -17.68 3.29
N LYS A 199 -3.72 -17.50 2.00
CA LYS A 199 -3.42 -16.18 1.42
C LYS A 199 -4.58 -15.22 1.67
N TRP A 200 -5.81 -15.65 1.37
CA TRP A 200 -7.01 -14.81 1.55
C TRP A 200 -7.32 -14.51 3.02
N ILE A 201 -6.95 -15.37 3.97
CA ILE A 201 -7.04 -15.07 5.42
C ILE A 201 -6.17 -13.86 5.74
N GLY A 202 -4.90 -13.87 5.28
CA GLY A 202 -3.99 -12.75 5.44
C GLY A 202 -4.53 -11.46 4.82
N THR A 203 -4.98 -11.53 3.55
CA THR A 203 -5.58 -10.38 2.85
C THR A 203 -6.81 -9.85 3.60
N SER A 204 -7.72 -10.73 4.05
CA SER A 204 -8.96 -10.32 4.73
C SER A 204 -8.68 -9.59 6.05
N LEU A 205 -7.65 -10.01 6.79
CA LEU A 205 -7.23 -9.32 8.02
C LEU A 205 -6.66 -7.94 7.72
N GLU A 206 -5.85 -7.80 6.67
CA GLU A 206 -5.31 -6.51 6.21
C GLU A 206 -6.42 -5.57 5.75
N GLU A 207 -7.39 -6.08 4.97
CA GLU A 207 -8.53 -5.31 4.49
C GLU A 207 -9.46 -4.87 5.62
N ILE A 208 -9.75 -5.72 6.62
CA ILE A 208 -10.56 -5.31 7.78
C ILE A 208 -9.87 -4.18 8.56
N GLU A 209 -8.55 -4.25 8.76
CA GLU A 209 -7.80 -3.16 9.42
C GLU A 209 -7.92 -1.84 8.64
N SER A 210 -7.80 -1.92 7.31
CA SER A 210 -7.96 -0.77 6.40
C SER A 210 -9.38 -0.19 6.45
N ILE A 211 -10.40 -1.06 6.39
CA ILE A 211 -11.81 -0.69 6.47
C ILE A 211 -12.12 0.00 7.80
N ASP A 212 -11.65 -0.55 8.92
CA ASP A 212 -11.91 0.00 10.25
C ASP A 212 -11.31 1.41 10.39
N GLN A 213 -10.10 1.65 9.84
CA GLN A 213 -9.50 2.99 9.78
C GLN A 213 -10.33 3.95 8.92
N GLU A 214 -10.80 3.53 7.76
CA GLU A 214 -11.62 4.36 6.87
C GLU A 214 -12.98 4.69 7.50
N LEU A 215 -13.63 3.73 8.16
CA LEU A 215 -14.90 3.93 8.85
C LEU A 215 -14.78 4.97 9.97
N VAL A 216 -13.67 4.99 10.72
CA VAL A 216 -13.40 6.02 11.73
C VAL A 216 -13.31 7.41 11.09
N ILE A 217 -12.62 7.53 9.95
CA ILE A 217 -12.48 8.79 9.22
C ILE A 217 -13.87 9.28 8.74
N LEU A 218 -14.66 8.41 8.11
CA LEU A 218 -15.99 8.76 7.61
C LEU A 218 -16.93 9.18 8.75
N LYS A 219 -16.92 8.48 9.89
CA LYS A 219 -17.69 8.86 11.09
C LYS A 219 -17.29 10.25 11.60
N SER A 220 -15.99 10.53 11.68
CA SER A 220 -15.49 11.85 12.14
C SER A 220 -15.89 12.99 11.19
N ARG A 221 -15.86 12.74 9.87
CA ARG A 221 -16.31 13.68 8.84
C ARG A 221 -17.79 13.98 8.97
N ASP A 222 -18.62 12.96 9.17
CA ASP A 222 -20.07 13.14 9.27
C ASP A 222 -20.45 13.89 10.56
N ALA A 223 -19.76 13.61 11.67
CA ALA A 223 -19.89 14.39 12.90
C ALA A 223 -19.49 15.87 12.71
N ALA A 224 -18.40 16.14 11.98
CA ALA A 224 -17.98 17.50 11.66
C ALA A 224 -18.95 18.24 10.72
N LYS A 225 -19.66 17.53 9.84
CA LYS A 225 -20.72 18.09 8.98
C LYS A 225 -22.02 18.38 9.74
N GLN A 226 -22.35 17.55 10.73
CA GLN A 226 -23.59 17.68 11.53
C GLN A 226 -23.46 18.67 12.69
N ALA A 227 -22.25 19.03 13.10
CA ALA A 227 -22.05 20.10 14.05
C ALA A 227 -22.68 21.39 13.48
N PRO A 228 -23.62 22.04 14.20
CA PRO A 228 -24.20 23.28 13.72
C PRO A 228 -23.07 24.28 13.48
N ALA A 229 -23.20 25.09 12.42
CA ALA A 229 -22.34 26.24 12.19
C ALA A 229 -22.57 27.27 13.32
N GLY A 230 -22.07 26.97 14.52
CA GLY A 230 -21.93 27.93 15.59
C GLY A 230 -21.07 29.09 15.09
N PRO A 231 -21.22 30.30 15.68
CA PRO A 231 -20.46 31.47 15.24
C PRO A 231 -19.00 31.08 15.18
N ARG A 232 -18.40 31.23 13.99
CA ARG A 232 -17.01 30.89 13.70
C ARG A 232 -16.17 31.22 14.92
N GLY A 233 -15.73 30.19 15.65
CA GLY A 233 -14.78 30.36 16.75
C GLY A 233 -13.63 31.23 16.25
N PRO A 234 -13.03 32.07 17.10
CA PRO A 234 -12.13 33.13 16.66
C PRO A 234 -11.12 32.54 15.69
N SER A 235 -11.12 33.08 14.47
CA SER A 235 -10.16 32.85 13.38
C SER A 235 -8.99 32.04 13.89
N ARG A 236 -8.91 30.74 13.52
CA ARG A 236 -7.79 29.85 13.80
C ARG A 236 -6.52 30.69 13.75
N GLN A 237 -5.93 30.97 14.92
CA GLN A 237 -4.77 31.85 15.01
C GLN A 237 -3.80 31.36 13.95
N ALA A 238 -3.44 32.24 13.01
CA ALA A 238 -2.54 31.90 11.93
C ALA A 238 -1.35 31.18 12.57
N ARG A 239 -1.24 29.86 12.34
CA ARG A 239 -0.17 29.07 12.92
C ARG A 239 1.11 29.76 12.47
N THR A 240 1.94 30.18 13.41
CA THR A 240 3.23 30.76 13.08
C THR A 240 3.90 29.79 12.10
N PRO A 241 4.27 30.23 10.88
CA PRO A 241 4.84 29.35 9.89
C PRO A 241 6.04 28.64 10.52
N MET A 242 6.02 27.31 10.52
CA MET A 242 7.13 26.53 11.05
C MET A 242 8.37 26.92 10.25
N LYS A 243 9.44 27.29 10.94
CA LYS A 243 10.72 27.53 10.28
C LYS A 243 11.17 26.20 9.66
N PRO A 244 11.50 26.16 8.36
CA PRO A 244 12.03 24.94 7.75
C PRO A 244 13.33 24.58 8.47
N PHE A 245 13.44 23.35 8.96
CA PHE A 245 14.66 22.84 9.59
C PHE A 245 15.26 21.75 8.71
N ILE A 246 16.59 21.64 8.71
CA ILE A 246 17.31 20.59 7.99
C ILE A 246 17.56 19.45 8.98
N LEU A 247 17.08 18.25 8.67
CA LEU A 247 17.34 17.07 9.49
C LEU A 247 18.78 16.57 9.24
N THR A 248 19.71 16.94 10.11
CA THR A 248 21.13 16.60 10.01
C THR A 248 21.47 15.32 10.78
N ARG A 249 22.43 14.52 10.29
CA ARG A 249 22.86 13.26 10.94
C ARG A 249 23.74 13.46 12.16
N ASP A 250 24.49 14.56 12.22
CA ASP A 250 25.49 14.82 13.27
C ASP A 250 25.35 16.23 13.88
N ALA A 251 25.80 16.39 15.12
CA ALA A 251 25.72 17.62 15.91
C ALA A 251 26.51 18.77 15.29
N ALA A 252 27.64 18.48 14.62
CA ALA A 252 28.40 19.48 13.88
C ALA A 252 27.59 20.04 12.70
N GLN A 253 26.93 19.16 11.94
CA GLN A 253 26.04 19.54 10.85
C GLN A 253 24.80 20.30 11.37
N ALA A 254 24.25 19.89 12.52
CA ALA A 254 23.11 20.58 13.14
C ALA A 254 23.44 22.03 13.53
N ARG A 255 24.68 22.31 13.95
CA ARG A 255 25.12 23.67 14.28
C ARG A 255 25.22 24.58 13.05
N VAL A 256 25.59 24.03 11.90
CA VAL A 256 25.76 24.80 10.66
C VAL A 256 24.45 24.91 9.88
N PHE A 257 23.71 23.81 9.76
CA PHE A 257 22.53 23.68 8.88
C PHE A 257 21.21 23.45 9.63
N GLY A 258 21.25 23.04 10.89
CA GLY A 258 20.08 22.61 11.66
C GLY A 258 19.19 23.74 12.17
N ALA A 259 19.64 24.99 12.13
CA ALA A 259 18.84 26.16 12.53
C ALA A 259 17.80 26.61 11.47
N GLY A 260 17.65 25.87 10.37
CA GLY A 260 16.94 26.33 9.17
C GLY A 260 17.81 27.29 8.35
N TYR A 261 17.31 27.85 7.24
CA TYR A 261 18.05 28.86 6.46
C TYR A 261 18.38 30.07 7.37
N PRO A 262 19.63 30.21 7.86
CA PRO A 262 19.99 31.29 8.75
C PRO A 262 20.38 32.47 7.88
N GLY A 263 19.48 33.45 7.78
CA GLY A 263 19.78 34.80 7.31
C GLY A 263 19.92 34.94 5.81
N LEU A 264 19.32 36.02 5.28
CA LEU A 264 19.78 36.59 4.03
C LEU A 264 21.31 36.80 4.13
N PRO A 265 22.09 36.61 3.06
CA PRO A 265 23.50 36.97 3.04
C PRO A 265 23.66 38.43 3.49
N THR A 266 24.14 38.64 4.71
CA THR A 266 24.35 39.97 5.29
C THR A 266 25.66 40.60 4.80
N MET A 267 26.44 39.85 4.02
CA MET A 267 27.73 40.26 3.52
C MET A 267 27.98 39.59 2.18
N THR A 268 28.48 40.35 1.20
CA THR A 268 28.88 39.78 -0.09
C THR A 268 30.18 39.00 0.06
N VAL A 269 30.50 38.17 -0.94
CA VAL A 269 31.76 37.40 -0.98
C VAL A 269 32.95 38.37 -0.93
N ASP A 270 32.88 39.49 -1.63
CA ASP A 270 33.93 40.52 -1.64
C ASP A 270 34.11 41.18 -0.26
N ASP A 271 33.01 41.56 0.40
CA ASP A 271 33.06 42.13 1.75
C ASP A 271 33.71 41.16 2.76
N TRP A 272 33.45 39.85 2.61
CA TRP A 272 34.10 38.82 3.44
C TRP A 272 35.61 38.76 3.22
N TYR A 273 36.05 38.82 1.95
CA TYR A 273 37.47 38.84 1.59
C TYR A 273 38.18 40.08 2.12
N GLU A 274 37.56 41.25 2.01
CA GLU A 274 38.12 42.50 2.54
C GLU A 274 38.24 42.49 4.06
N GLN A 275 37.24 41.95 4.76
CA GLN A 275 37.26 41.86 6.21
C GLN A 275 38.34 40.89 6.71
N ARG A 276 38.53 39.76 6.03
CA ARG A 276 39.61 38.80 6.32
C ARG A 276 41.01 39.34 5.96
N ARG A 277 41.14 40.13 4.89
CA ARG A 277 42.37 40.86 4.54
C ARG A 277 42.73 41.88 5.61
N LYS A 278 41.76 42.67 6.09
CA LYS A 278 41.97 43.67 7.16
C LYS A 278 42.37 43.03 8.49
N GLN A 279 41.88 41.83 8.78
CA GLN A 279 42.27 41.06 9.97
C GLN A 279 43.62 40.34 9.82
N GLY A 280 44.29 40.46 8.65
CA GLY A 280 45.61 39.86 8.42
C GLY A 280 45.61 38.33 8.35
N ILE A 281 44.44 37.70 8.26
CA ILE A 281 44.29 36.23 8.23
C ILE A 281 44.51 35.70 6.80
N VAL A 282 44.11 36.49 5.79
CA VAL A 282 44.32 36.15 4.38
C VAL A 282 45.39 37.08 3.83
N SER A 283 46.60 36.54 3.66
CA SER A 283 47.60 37.15 2.79
C SER A 283 47.12 37.04 1.34
N THR A 284 47.30 38.10 0.56
CA THR A 284 47.32 37.98 -0.91
C THR A 284 48.24 36.82 -1.28
N PRO A 285 47.88 35.93 -2.22
CA PRO A 285 48.76 34.84 -2.61
C PRO A 285 50.09 35.44 -3.07
N GLN A 286 51.07 35.37 -2.17
CA GLN A 286 52.44 35.68 -2.47
C GLN A 286 52.88 34.53 -3.37
N ARG A 287 53.27 34.87 -4.60
CA ARG A 287 53.86 33.92 -5.55
C ARG A 287 54.89 33.08 -4.79
N VAL A 288 54.59 31.81 -4.61
CA VAL A 288 55.53 30.84 -4.03
C VAL A 288 56.76 30.84 -4.95
N PRO A 289 57.96 31.19 -4.46
CA PRO A 289 59.16 31.05 -5.25
C PRO A 289 59.48 29.56 -5.31
N GLY A 290 59.09 28.88 -6.40
CA GLY A 290 59.48 27.49 -6.62
C GLY A 290 58.53 26.62 -7.45
N ALA A 291 57.28 27.02 -7.68
CA ALA A 291 56.43 26.33 -8.66
C ALA A 291 56.76 26.90 -10.05
N SER A 292 57.33 26.11 -10.94
CA SER A 292 57.54 26.52 -12.32
C SER A 292 56.18 26.73 -12.98
N ASP A 293 56.08 27.76 -13.83
CA ASP A 293 54.83 28.06 -14.57
C ASP A 293 54.36 26.85 -15.41
N GLU A 294 55.27 25.89 -15.70
CA GLU A 294 55.01 24.64 -16.40
C GLU A 294 54.20 23.60 -15.60
N GLU A 295 54.44 23.43 -14.29
CA GLU A 295 53.71 22.44 -13.47
C GLU A 295 52.25 22.84 -13.27
N MET A 296 52.01 24.15 -13.15
CA MET A 296 50.67 24.70 -12.98
C MET A 296 49.88 24.67 -14.29
N GLN A 297 50.54 24.87 -15.44
CA GLN A 297 49.94 24.65 -16.76
C GLN A 297 49.63 23.17 -17.00
N LYS A 298 50.51 22.25 -16.59
CA LYS A 298 50.26 20.80 -16.73
C LYS A 298 49.05 20.33 -15.93
N GLN A 299 48.91 20.77 -14.68
CA GLN A 299 47.73 20.44 -13.87
C GLN A 299 46.44 21.04 -14.44
N GLN A 300 46.49 22.25 -14.97
CA GLN A 300 45.33 22.86 -15.63
C GLN A 300 44.97 22.10 -16.92
N GLN A 301 45.98 21.69 -17.69
CA GLN A 301 45.80 20.95 -18.93
C GLN A 301 45.30 19.51 -18.69
N GLU A 302 45.80 18.81 -17.66
CA GLU A 302 45.28 17.50 -17.23
C GLU A 302 43.83 17.61 -16.72
N THR A 303 43.49 18.68 -16.00
CA THR A 303 42.11 18.92 -15.53
C THR A 303 41.16 19.30 -16.69
N GLU A 304 41.67 19.94 -17.74
CA GLU A 304 40.90 20.23 -18.96
C GLU A 304 40.73 18.96 -19.80
N GLU A 305 41.76 18.14 -19.98
CA GLU A 305 41.69 16.86 -20.69
C GLU A 305 40.74 15.87 -19.99
N GLU A 306 40.72 15.82 -18.66
CA GLU A 306 39.77 14.99 -17.89
C GLU A 306 38.31 15.49 -18.01
N LYS A 307 38.11 16.78 -18.30
CA LYS A 307 36.78 17.37 -18.57
C LYS A 307 36.32 17.21 -20.01
N ASP A 308 37.25 17.10 -20.96
CA ASP A 308 36.99 16.86 -22.38
C ASP A 308 36.91 15.37 -22.73
N ASP A 309 37.00 14.47 -21.73
CA ASP A 309 36.71 13.06 -21.90
C ASP A 309 35.25 12.88 -22.37
N GLU A 310 35.09 12.53 -23.65
CA GLU A 310 33.78 12.45 -24.32
C GLU A 310 32.80 11.53 -23.58
N GLU A 311 33.32 10.53 -22.88
CA GLU A 311 32.53 9.59 -22.07
C GLU A 311 31.96 10.27 -20.82
N ALA A 312 32.75 11.13 -20.15
CA ALA A 312 32.29 11.91 -19.00
C ALA A 312 31.23 12.94 -19.41
N LEU A 313 31.43 13.60 -20.56
CA LEU A 313 30.46 14.55 -21.12
C LEU A 313 29.14 13.88 -21.54
N ARG A 314 29.21 12.69 -22.16
CA ARG A 314 28.02 11.88 -22.48
C ARG A 314 27.27 11.48 -21.22
N LYS A 315 27.97 10.95 -20.23
CA LYS A 315 27.36 10.54 -18.95
C LYS A 315 26.73 11.71 -18.20
N ALA A 316 27.34 12.89 -18.26
CA ALA A 316 26.76 14.10 -17.68
C ALA A 316 25.49 14.55 -18.41
N ARG A 317 25.45 14.47 -19.75
CA ARG A 317 24.25 14.77 -20.55
C ARG A 317 23.13 13.76 -20.30
N ASP A 318 23.45 12.46 -20.34
CA ASP A 318 22.49 11.39 -20.06
C ASP A 318 21.90 11.51 -18.65
N TRP A 319 22.72 11.97 -17.70
CA TRP A 319 22.29 12.23 -16.33
C TRP A 319 21.37 13.46 -16.21
N ASP A 320 21.56 14.48 -17.04
CA ASP A 320 20.68 15.64 -17.10
C ASP A 320 19.33 15.28 -17.74
N ASP A 321 19.34 14.58 -18.88
CA ASP A 321 18.13 14.08 -19.55
C ASP A 321 17.30 13.16 -18.64
N TRP A 322 17.98 12.32 -17.84
CA TRP A 322 17.31 11.49 -16.86
C TRP A 322 16.67 12.31 -15.73
N LYS A 323 17.32 13.36 -15.22
CA LYS A 323 16.75 14.22 -14.17
C LYS A 323 15.55 15.03 -14.67
N ASP A 324 15.57 15.47 -15.92
CA ASP A 324 14.46 16.21 -16.53
C ASP A 324 13.21 15.33 -16.69
N THR A 325 13.40 14.04 -16.99
CA THR A 325 12.33 13.05 -17.07
C THR A 325 11.92 12.47 -15.71
N HIS A 326 12.76 12.60 -14.67
CA HIS A 326 12.51 12.10 -13.32
C HIS A 326 12.61 13.20 -12.25
N PRO A 327 11.63 14.14 -12.19
CA PRO A 327 11.62 15.19 -11.19
C PRO A 327 11.67 14.63 -9.77
N ARG A 328 12.40 15.32 -8.88
CA ARG A 328 12.44 14.95 -7.46
C ARG A 328 11.02 14.90 -6.90
N GLY A 329 10.64 13.73 -6.39
CA GLY A 329 9.29 13.47 -5.86
C GLY A 329 8.32 12.79 -6.83
N TYR A 330 8.74 12.41 -8.05
CA TYR A 330 7.90 11.69 -9.02
C TYR A 330 7.23 10.43 -8.43
N GLY A 331 7.91 9.71 -7.52
CA GLY A 331 7.36 8.53 -6.83
C GLY A 331 6.47 8.80 -5.61
N ASN A 332 6.35 10.04 -5.13
CA ASN A 332 5.61 10.36 -3.89
C ASN A 332 4.49 11.39 -4.09
N ARG A 333 3.86 11.39 -5.28
CA ARG A 333 2.79 12.35 -5.64
C ARG A 333 1.39 11.93 -5.17
N HIS A 334 1.23 10.73 -4.62
CA HIS A 334 -0.08 10.20 -4.18
C HIS A 334 -0.31 10.29 -2.66
N ASN A 335 0.63 10.83 -1.90
CA ASN A 335 0.45 11.10 -0.48
C ASN A 335 0.31 12.60 -0.24
N MET A 336 -0.72 13.20 -0.83
CA MET A 336 -1.20 14.53 -0.43
C MET A 336 -2.36 14.29 0.54
N GLY A 337 -2.05 14.36 1.83
CA GLY A 337 -3.02 14.20 2.91
C GLY A 337 -3.95 15.39 3.11
#